data_AF-A0A8C2QYD1-F1
#
_entry.id   AF-A0A8C2QYD1-F1
#
_cell.length_a   1.000
_cell.length_b   1.000
_cell.length_c   1.000
_cell.angle_alpha   90.00
_cell.angle_beta   90.00
_cell.angle_gamma   90.00
#
_symmetry.space_group_name_H-M   'P 1'
#
loop_
_entity.id
_entity.type
_entity.pdbx_description
1 polymer ?
#
loop_
_entity_poly.entity_id
_entity_poly.type
_entity_poly.pdbx_seq_one_letter_code
_entity_poly.pdbx_strand_id
1 'polypeptide(L)'
;MLRNHSFVGCVNPQWALAQHQTKLYLLNTTRLSEELFYQILIYDFANFGVLRLSEPAPLFDLAMLALDSPESGWTEEDGPKEGLAEYIVEFLKKKAEMLADYFSLEIDEEGNLVGLPLLIDNYVPPLEGLPIFILRLATEVNWDEEKECFESLSKECALFYSIRKQYVSAESTLSGHQSEAPGSTANPWKWTVEHVIYKAFRSHLLPPKHFTEDGNILQLANLPDLYKVFERC
;
A
#
# COMPACT_ATOMS: atom_id res chain seq x y z
N MET A 1 -3.94 3.53 -21.52
CA MET A 1 -4.72 4.51 -20.74
C MET A 1 -3.86 5.09 -19.62
N LEU A 2 -3.47 4.30 -18.60
CA LEU A 2 -2.71 4.79 -17.44
C LEU A 2 -1.37 5.48 -17.79
N ARG A 3 -0.62 4.99 -18.79
CA ARG A 3 0.62 5.66 -19.23
C ARG A 3 0.45 7.13 -19.64
N ASN A 4 -0.66 7.45 -20.31
CA ASN A 4 -0.89 8.76 -20.95
C ASN A 4 -2.09 9.50 -20.33
N HIS A 5 -2.47 9.17 -19.08
CA HIS A 5 -3.57 9.86 -18.42
C HIS A 5 -3.16 11.32 -18.07
N SER A 6 -4.14 12.22 -18.03
CA SER A 6 -4.05 13.50 -17.32
C SER A 6 -4.76 13.33 -15.99
N PHE A 7 -4.06 13.55 -14.88
CA PHE A 7 -4.69 13.45 -13.56
C PHE A 7 -5.67 14.62 -13.39
N VAL A 8 -6.83 14.36 -12.78
CA VAL A 8 -7.86 15.39 -12.55
C VAL A 8 -7.96 15.72 -11.07
N GLY A 9 -7.98 14.71 -10.19
CA GLY A 9 -8.06 14.93 -8.75
C GLY A 9 -8.51 13.72 -7.95
N CYS A 10 -8.24 13.73 -6.65
CA CYS A 10 -8.74 12.72 -5.71
C CYS A 10 -10.15 13.07 -5.21
N VAL A 11 -11.07 12.10 -5.26
CA VAL A 11 -12.37 12.17 -4.57
C VAL A 11 -12.16 11.89 -3.08
N ASN A 12 -11.47 10.79 -2.77
CA ASN A 12 -11.01 10.37 -1.44
C ASN A 12 -9.77 9.46 -1.63
N PRO A 13 -9.15 8.89 -0.56
CA PRO A 13 -7.96 8.04 -0.75
C PRO A 13 -8.21 6.82 -1.65
N GLN A 14 -9.43 6.30 -1.66
CA GLN A 14 -9.80 5.13 -2.46
C GLN A 14 -10.05 5.48 -3.94
N TRP A 15 -10.53 6.67 -4.25
CA TRP A 15 -11.01 7.02 -5.59
C TRP A 15 -10.38 8.30 -6.12
N ALA A 16 -9.89 8.25 -7.36
CA ALA A 16 -9.46 9.44 -8.09
C ALA A 16 -10.00 9.47 -9.52
N LEU A 17 -9.92 10.65 -10.12
CA LEU A 17 -10.35 10.92 -11.48
C LEU A 17 -9.12 11.14 -12.36
N ALA A 18 -9.13 10.52 -13.53
CA ALA A 18 -8.15 10.79 -14.57
C ALA A 18 -8.83 10.82 -15.93
N GLN A 19 -8.33 11.69 -16.80
CA GLN A 19 -8.78 11.83 -18.16
C GLN A 19 -7.77 11.17 -19.11
N HIS A 20 -8.26 10.46 -20.11
CA HIS A 20 -7.43 9.98 -21.21
C HIS A 20 -8.17 10.19 -22.52
N GLN A 21 -7.54 10.90 -23.45
CA GLN A 21 -8.19 11.37 -24.68
C GLN A 21 -9.48 12.13 -24.34
N THR A 22 -10.64 11.75 -24.87
CA THR A 22 -11.89 12.45 -24.59
C THR A 22 -12.64 11.91 -23.36
N LYS A 23 -12.11 10.90 -22.68
CA LYS A 23 -12.85 10.13 -21.68
C LYS A 23 -12.39 10.46 -20.26
N LEU A 24 -13.35 10.60 -19.36
CA LEU A 24 -13.12 10.75 -17.92
C LEU A 24 -13.34 9.39 -17.24
N TYR A 25 -12.38 8.99 -16.41
CA TYR A 25 -12.38 7.74 -15.69
C TYR A 25 -12.38 7.97 -14.19
N LEU A 26 -13.18 7.16 -13.48
CA LEU A 26 -13.06 6.91 -12.06
C LEU A 26 -12.16 5.70 -11.84
N LEU A 27 -11.16 5.87 -11.00
CA LEU A 27 -10.09 4.90 -10.79
C LEU A 27 -10.02 4.56 -9.31
N ASN A 28 -10.07 3.26 -9.00
CA ASN A 28 -9.90 2.73 -7.65
C ASN A 28 -8.41 2.74 -7.30
N THR A 29 -7.94 3.84 -6.71
CA THR A 29 -6.55 4.03 -6.29
C THR A 29 -6.11 2.94 -5.33
N THR A 30 -6.97 2.44 -4.44
CA THR A 30 -6.63 1.34 -3.52
C THR A 30 -6.22 0.10 -4.29
N ARG A 31 -7.07 -0.40 -5.21
CA ARG A 31 -6.78 -1.63 -5.97
C ARG A 31 -5.67 -1.45 -7.01
N LEU A 32 -5.59 -0.28 -7.65
CA LEU A 32 -4.52 0.00 -8.60
C LEU A 32 -3.15 0.10 -7.90
N SER A 33 -3.08 0.68 -6.70
CA SER A 33 -1.83 0.75 -5.93
C SER A 33 -1.43 -0.59 -5.36
N GLU A 34 -2.39 -1.39 -4.86
CA GLU A 34 -2.16 -2.79 -4.46
C GLU A 34 -1.53 -3.60 -5.61
N GLU A 35 -2.14 -3.59 -6.80
CA GLU A 35 -1.58 -4.31 -7.96
C GLU A 35 -0.22 -3.77 -8.41
N LEU A 36 -0.01 -2.45 -8.34
CA LEU A 36 1.29 -1.83 -8.62
C LEU A 36 2.36 -2.38 -7.68
N PHE A 37 2.12 -2.35 -6.38
CA PHE A 37 3.11 -2.79 -5.39
C PHE A 37 3.33 -4.29 -5.45
N TYR A 38 2.28 -5.09 -5.71
CA TYR A 38 2.43 -6.52 -5.95
C TYR A 38 3.35 -6.79 -7.14
N GLN A 39 3.14 -6.12 -8.27
CA GLN A 39 4.01 -6.30 -9.44
C GLN A 39 5.45 -5.89 -9.14
N ILE A 40 5.68 -4.77 -8.46
CA ILE A 40 7.04 -4.36 -8.06
C ILE A 40 7.69 -5.42 -7.18
N LEU A 41 6.97 -5.94 -6.17
CA LEU A 41 7.47 -6.99 -5.29
C LEU A 41 7.87 -8.27 -6.05
N ILE A 42 7.13 -8.62 -7.11
CA ILE A 42 7.45 -9.78 -7.94
C ILE A 42 8.61 -9.50 -8.90
N TYR A 43 8.67 -8.32 -9.52
CA TYR A 43 9.70 -7.99 -10.51
C TYR A 43 11.06 -7.68 -9.88
N ASP A 44 11.08 -6.99 -8.74
CA ASP A 44 12.29 -6.52 -8.06
C ASP A 44 12.67 -7.42 -6.87
N PHE A 45 12.10 -8.64 -6.80
CA PHE A 45 12.34 -9.62 -5.75
C PHE A 45 13.84 -9.77 -5.43
N ALA A 46 14.19 -9.75 -4.14
CA ALA A 46 15.55 -9.78 -3.61
C ALA A 46 16.48 -8.62 -4.04
N ASN A 47 15.94 -7.53 -4.60
CA ASN A 47 16.73 -6.40 -5.10
C ASN A 47 16.16 -5.03 -4.67
N PHE A 48 15.44 -4.99 -3.54
CA PHE A 48 14.85 -3.74 -3.04
C PHE A 48 15.88 -2.86 -2.34
N GLY A 49 15.67 -1.54 -2.40
CA GLY A 49 16.27 -0.64 -1.42
C GLY A 49 15.61 -0.81 -0.06
N VAL A 50 16.21 -0.22 0.99
CA VAL A 50 15.66 -0.28 2.35
C VAL A 50 15.13 1.10 2.76
N LEU A 51 13.84 1.16 3.07
CA LEU A 51 13.21 2.25 3.79
C LEU A 51 13.47 2.03 5.28
N ARG A 52 14.37 2.83 5.85
CA ARG A 52 14.71 2.78 7.28
C ARG A 52 13.64 3.50 8.10
N LEU A 53 13.13 2.81 9.13
CA LEU A 53 12.25 3.45 10.10
C LEU A 53 13.05 4.46 10.93
N SER A 54 12.45 5.60 11.24
CA SER A 54 13.10 6.61 12.10
C SER A 54 13.31 6.11 13.52
N GLU A 55 12.40 5.24 13.98
CA GLU A 55 12.44 4.58 15.28
C GLU A 55 12.17 3.09 15.07
N PRO A 56 12.96 2.18 15.68
CA PRO A 56 12.64 0.75 15.69
C PRO A 56 11.26 0.51 16.30
N ALA A 57 10.46 -0.36 15.67
CA ALA A 57 9.11 -0.68 16.14
C ALA A 57 9.08 -2.12 16.70
N PRO A 58 8.92 -2.32 18.02
CA PRO A 58 8.86 -3.65 18.61
C PRO A 58 7.71 -4.48 18.01
N LEU A 59 8.03 -5.68 17.52
CA LEU A 59 7.02 -6.57 16.92
C LEU A 59 5.93 -6.97 17.92
N PHE A 60 6.26 -7.05 19.20
CA PHE A 60 5.30 -7.37 20.26
C PHE A 60 4.22 -6.29 20.36
N ASP A 61 4.61 -5.01 20.40
CA ASP A 61 3.69 -3.89 20.49
C ASP A 61 2.81 -3.79 19.24
N LEU A 62 3.41 -4.01 18.06
CA LEU A 62 2.68 -4.06 16.79
C LEU A 62 1.64 -5.19 16.77
N ALA A 63 2.01 -6.39 17.24
CA ALA A 63 1.08 -7.52 17.33
C ALA A 63 -0.05 -7.25 18.33
N MET A 64 0.25 -6.67 19.49
CA MET A 64 -0.77 -6.30 20.47
C MET A 64 -1.75 -5.25 19.92
N LEU A 65 -1.24 -4.20 19.27
CA LEU A 65 -2.07 -3.19 18.60
C LEU A 65 -2.97 -3.81 17.53
N ALA A 66 -2.48 -4.80 16.79
CA ALA A 66 -3.28 -5.52 15.80
C ALA A 66 -4.39 -6.33 16.46
N LEU A 67 -4.07 -7.12 17.49
CA LEU A 67 -5.03 -7.97 18.22
C LEU A 67 -6.08 -7.15 18.97
N ASP A 68 -5.80 -5.89 19.30
CA ASP A 68 -6.78 -4.93 19.85
C ASP A 68 -7.68 -4.28 18.80
N SER A 69 -7.36 -4.43 17.52
CA SER A 69 -8.13 -3.89 16.41
C SER A 69 -9.19 -4.91 15.93
N PRO A 70 -10.39 -4.45 15.51
CA PRO A 70 -11.43 -5.34 15.00
C PRO A 70 -11.04 -6.04 13.69
N GLU A 71 -10.08 -5.48 12.93
CA GLU A 71 -9.58 -6.07 11.69
C GLU A 71 -8.78 -7.36 11.92
N SER A 72 -8.26 -7.60 13.13
CA SER A 72 -7.60 -8.86 13.46
C SER A 72 -8.54 -10.07 13.42
N GLY A 73 -9.84 -9.84 13.61
CA GLY A 73 -10.81 -10.93 13.81
C GLY A 73 -10.60 -11.72 15.11
N TRP A 74 -9.75 -11.25 16.03
CA TRP A 74 -9.49 -11.93 17.29
C TRP A 74 -10.75 -12.02 18.16
N THR A 75 -10.91 -13.17 18.80
CA THR A 75 -11.94 -13.47 19.78
C THR A 75 -11.35 -14.12 21.02
N GLU A 76 -12.11 -14.16 22.12
CA GLU A 76 -11.66 -14.83 23.36
C GLU A 76 -11.38 -16.33 23.16
N GLU A 77 -11.93 -16.95 22.10
CA GLU A 77 -11.70 -18.36 21.76
C GLU A 77 -10.30 -18.62 21.20
N ASP A 78 -9.64 -17.60 20.63
CA ASP A 78 -8.29 -17.68 20.06
C ASP A 78 -7.19 -17.71 21.14
N GLY A 79 -7.57 -17.41 22.38
CA GLY A 79 -6.68 -17.42 23.54
C GLY A 79 -6.09 -16.04 23.89
N PRO A 80 -5.19 -16.00 24.90
CA PRO A 80 -4.65 -14.74 25.42
C PRO A 80 -3.82 -13.99 24.38
N LYS A 81 -4.11 -12.69 24.20
CA LYS A 81 -3.43 -11.83 23.22
C LYS A 81 -1.91 -11.78 23.41
N GLU A 82 -1.47 -11.70 24.66
CA GLU A 82 -0.04 -11.64 25.00
C GLU A 82 0.71 -12.89 24.50
N GLY A 83 0.11 -14.07 24.70
CA GLY A 83 0.70 -15.33 24.22
C GLY A 83 0.72 -15.43 22.68
N LEU A 84 -0.32 -14.90 22.00
CA LEU A 84 -0.34 -14.82 20.54
C LEU A 84 0.72 -13.83 20.02
N ALA A 85 0.87 -12.68 20.67
CA ALA A 85 1.88 -11.69 20.33
C ALA A 85 3.31 -12.24 20.51
N GLU A 86 3.59 -12.91 21.63
CA GLU A 86 4.87 -13.60 21.85
C GLU A 86 5.14 -14.65 20.76
N TYR A 87 4.13 -15.44 20.40
CA TYR A 87 4.26 -16.41 19.30
C TYR A 87 4.60 -15.74 17.97
N ILE A 88 3.92 -14.65 17.62
CA ILE A 88 4.16 -13.89 16.38
C ILE A 88 5.60 -13.37 16.34
N VAL A 89 6.08 -12.79 17.44
CA VAL A 89 7.46 -12.29 17.54
C VAL A 89 8.47 -13.41 17.30
N GLU A 90 8.36 -14.51 18.03
CA GLU A 90 9.28 -15.64 17.92
C GLU A 90 9.21 -16.32 16.55
N PHE A 91 8.02 -16.35 15.93
CA PHE A 91 7.84 -16.87 14.59
C PHE A 91 8.53 -15.99 13.54
N LEU A 92 8.27 -14.68 13.56
CA LEU A 92 8.86 -13.75 12.59
C LEU A 92 10.37 -13.61 12.76
N LYS A 93 10.90 -13.69 13.99
CA LYS A 93 12.35 -13.73 14.24
C LYS A 93 13.02 -14.94 13.56
N LYS A 94 12.37 -16.11 13.53
CA LYS A 94 12.89 -17.29 12.79
C LYS A 94 12.88 -17.11 11.28
N LYS A 95 12.07 -16.17 10.76
CA LYS A 95 11.98 -15.84 9.32
C LYS A 95 12.78 -14.59 8.95
N ALA A 96 13.36 -13.89 9.91
CA ALA A 96 13.99 -12.58 9.74
C ALA A 96 15.11 -12.57 8.67
N GLU A 97 15.95 -13.61 8.62
CA GLU A 97 17.02 -13.71 7.62
C GLU A 97 16.45 -13.70 6.19
N MET A 98 15.43 -14.53 5.92
CA MET A 98 14.78 -14.60 4.61
C MET A 98 14.00 -13.32 4.28
N LEU A 99 13.30 -12.76 5.27
CA LEU A 99 12.58 -11.49 5.12
C LEU A 99 13.52 -10.34 4.74
N ALA A 100 14.70 -10.28 5.34
CA ALA A 100 15.70 -9.27 5.04
C ALA A 100 16.32 -9.49 3.65
N ASP A 101 16.73 -10.72 3.33
CA ASP A 101 17.43 -11.05 2.07
C ASP A 101 16.52 -10.87 0.84
N TYR A 102 15.27 -11.35 0.91
CA TYR A 102 14.39 -11.34 -0.26
C TYR A 102 13.47 -10.14 -0.33
N PHE A 103 13.06 -9.56 0.80
CA PHE A 103 12.05 -8.50 0.84
C PHE A 103 12.52 -7.21 1.49
N SER A 104 13.78 -7.11 1.94
CA SER A 104 14.27 -5.94 2.69
C SER A 104 13.38 -5.57 3.88
N LEU A 105 12.69 -6.57 4.44
CA LEU A 105 11.92 -6.49 5.67
C LEU A 105 12.84 -6.88 6.81
N GLU A 106 13.40 -5.89 7.50
CA GLU A 106 14.47 -6.11 8.47
C GLU A 106 13.95 -6.11 9.90
N ILE A 107 14.17 -7.24 10.58
CA ILE A 107 13.89 -7.45 11.99
C ILE A 107 15.24 -7.67 12.70
N ASP A 108 15.52 -6.88 13.73
CA ASP A 108 16.76 -7.00 14.50
C ASP A 108 16.73 -8.17 15.52
N GLU A 109 17.85 -8.43 16.18
CA GLU A 109 17.98 -9.53 17.16
C GLU A 109 17.06 -9.35 18.39
N GLU A 110 16.72 -8.10 18.71
CA GLU A 110 15.81 -7.74 19.81
C GLU A 110 14.34 -7.98 19.45
N GLY A 111 14.02 -8.15 18.17
CA GLY A 111 12.66 -8.35 17.68
C GLY A 111 11.96 -7.02 17.34
N ASN A 112 12.71 -6.00 16.96
CA ASN A 112 12.18 -4.76 16.43
C ASN A 112 12.22 -4.78 14.90
N LEU A 113 11.14 -4.29 14.28
CA LEU A 113 11.15 -3.93 12.88
C LEU A 113 11.96 -2.65 12.70
N VAL A 114 12.96 -2.66 11.82
CA VAL A 114 13.87 -1.52 11.59
C VAL A 114 13.94 -1.09 10.12
N GLY A 115 13.48 -1.94 9.20
CA GLY A 115 13.51 -1.69 7.77
C GLY A 115 12.32 -2.29 7.04
N LEU A 116 11.86 -1.57 6.02
CA LEU A 116 10.82 -1.97 5.08
C LEU A 116 11.35 -1.87 3.64
N PRO A 117 10.79 -2.60 2.66
CA PRO A 117 11.20 -2.46 1.26
C PRO A 117 10.89 -1.07 0.69
N LEU A 118 11.88 -0.45 0.07
CA LEU A 118 11.67 0.77 -0.70
C LEU A 118 11.18 0.39 -2.11
N LEU A 119 9.86 0.26 -2.27
CA LEU A 119 9.24 -0.17 -3.54
C LEU A 119 9.23 0.92 -4.61
N ILE A 120 9.03 2.18 -4.23
CA ILE A 120 9.13 3.33 -5.13
C ILE A 120 9.74 4.53 -4.39
N ASP A 121 10.46 5.37 -5.13
CA ASP A 121 11.08 6.56 -4.58
C ASP A 121 10.05 7.51 -3.96
N ASN A 122 10.45 8.14 -2.84
CA ASN A 122 9.66 9.15 -2.14
C ASN A 122 8.28 8.69 -1.67
N TYR A 123 8.10 7.40 -1.42
CA TYR A 123 6.88 6.85 -0.85
C TYR A 123 7.15 6.18 0.49
N VAL A 124 6.32 6.53 1.48
CA VAL A 124 6.25 5.85 2.77
C VAL A 124 4.84 5.28 2.88
N PRO A 125 4.67 3.96 3.09
CA PRO A 125 3.34 3.37 3.20
C PRO A 125 2.61 3.90 4.44
N PRO A 126 1.26 3.85 4.48
CA PRO A 126 0.50 4.28 5.66
C PRO A 126 0.81 3.42 6.89
N LEU A 127 1.71 3.90 7.76
CA LEU A 127 2.24 3.14 8.91
C LEU A 127 1.17 2.81 9.97
N GLU A 128 0.01 3.48 9.97
CA GLU A 128 -1.15 3.06 10.78
C GLU A 128 -1.62 1.63 10.45
N GLY A 129 -1.33 1.14 9.25
CA GLY A 129 -1.60 -0.24 8.84
C GLY A 129 -0.50 -1.23 9.19
N LEU A 130 0.59 -0.80 9.84
CA LEU A 130 1.73 -1.66 10.18
C LEU A 130 1.39 -2.76 11.18
N PRO A 131 0.60 -2.51 12.26
CA PRO A 131 0.15 -3.56 13.17
C PRO A 131 -0.52 -4.74 12.45
N ILE A 132 -1.53 -4.45 11.63
CA ILE A 132 -2.29 -5.52 10.95
C ILE A 132 -1.44 -6.24 9.90
N PHE A 133 -0.48 -5.54 9.29
CA PHE A 133 0.49 -6.17 8.38
C PHE A 133 1.35 -7.20 9.13
N ILE A 134 1.88 -6.87 10.31
CA ILE A 134 2.67 -7.81 11.12
C ILE A 134 1.85 -9.03 11.52
N LEU A 135 0.60 -8.83 11.97
CA LEU A 135 -0.28 -9.95 12.30
C LEU A 135 -0.50 -10.86 11.09
N ARG A 136 -0.92 -10.30 9.95
CA ARG A 136 -1.21 -11.06 8.72
C ARG A 136 0.04 -11.71 8.13
N LEU A 137 1.21 -11.09 8.28
CA LEU A 137 2.48 -11.68 7.85
C LEU A 137 2.75 -13.01 8.57
N ALA A 138 2.39 -13.09 9.86
CA ALA A 138 2.53 -14.33 10.63
C ALA A 138 1.40 -15.34 10.40
N THR A 139 0.16 -14.88 10.14
CA THR A 139 -1.03 -15.76 10.14
C THR A 139 -1.57 -16.12 8.75
N GLU A 140 -1.35 -15.29 7.74
CA GLU A 140 -2.01 -15.42 6.41
C GLU A 140 -1.05 -15.85 5.30
N VAL A 141 0.26 -15.66 5.51
CA VAL A 141 1.28 -16.09 4.56
C VAL A 141 1.45 -17.61 4.65
N ASN A 142 1.48 -18.28 3.51
CA ASN A 142 1.76 -19.71 3.44
C ASN A 142 3.27 -19.94 3.55
N TRP A 143 3.77 -20.24 4.74
CA TRP A 143 5.21 -20.44 4.98
C TRP A 143 5.73 -21.84 4.62
N ASP A 144 4.87 -22.74 4.15
CA ASP A 144 5.19 -24.15 3.92
C ASP A 144 5.57 -24.42 2.45
N GLU A 145 4.96 -23.71 1.50
CA GLU A 145 5.22 -23.87 0.07
C GLU A 145 5.94 -22.65 -0.50
N GLU A 146 7.16 -22.82 -1.02
CA GLU A 146 8.04 -21.71 -1.46
C GLU A 146 7.33 -20.72 -2.40
N LYS A 147 6.67 -21.21 -3.44
CA LYS A 147 5.99 -20.36 -4.43
C LYS A 147 4.82 -19.59 -3.79
N GLU A 148 3.98 -20.30 -3.03
CA GLU A 148 2.81 -19.71 -2.37
C GLU A 148 3.24 -18.75 -1.25
N CYS A 149 4.38 -19.00 -0.60
CA CYS A 149 5.01 -18.10 0.38
C CYS A 149 5.33 -16.76 -0.27
N PHE A 150 6.10 -16.76 -1.36
CA PHE A 150 6.48 -15.51 -2.04
C PHE A 150 5.26 -14.79 -2.62
N GLU A 151 4.30 -15.53 -3.18
CA GLU A 151 3.07 -14.95 -3.72
C GLU A 151 2.20 -14.32 -2.61
N SER A 152 1.92 -15.06 -1.52
CA SER A 152 1.08 -14.57 -0.42
C SER A 152 1.74 -13.44 0.37
N LEU A 153 3.04 -13.53 0.65
CA LEU A 153 3.81 -12.45 1.29
C LEU A 153 3.80 -11.18 0.43
N SER A 154 4.04 -11.32 -0.87
CA SER A 154 3.99 -10.17 -1.80
C SER A 154 2.60 -9.54 -1.82
N LYS A 155 1.52 -10.33 -1.74
CA LYS A 155 0.14 -9.81 -1.63
C LYS A 155 -0.09 -9.06 -0.33
N GLU A 156 0.36 -9.59 0.81
CA GLU A 156 0.23 -8.91 2.11
C GLU A 156 1.03 -7.60 2.16
N CYS A 157 2.25 -7.62 1.64
CA CYS A 157 3.08 -6.41 1.55
C CYS A 157 2.47 -5.38 0.58
N ALA A 158 1.97 -5.82 -0.58
CA ALA A 158 1.27 -4.95 -1.52
C ALA A 158 0.01 -4.31 -0.91
N LEU A 159 -0.77 -5.10 -0.16
CA LEU A 159 -1.94 -4.61 0.56
C LEU A 159 -1.55 -3.57 1.61
N PHE A 160 -0.48 -3.81 2.37
CA PHE A 160 0.07 -2.86 3.32
C PHE A 160 0.49 -1.53 2.66
N TYR A 161 1.21 -1.61 1.54
CA TYR A 161 1.67 -0.42 0.81
C TYR A 161 0.56 0.31 0.06
N SER A 162 -0.56 -0.34 -0.24
CA SER A 162 -1.66 0.27 -0.97
C SER A 162 -2.30 1.46 -0.25
N ILE A 163 -2.84 2.41 -1.02
CA ILE A 163 -3.55 3.58 -0.47
C ILE A 163 -4.93 3.13 0.04
N ARG A 164 -5.07 3.00 1.36
CA ARG A 164 -6.30 2.54 2.01
C ARG A 164 -6.90 3.63 2.88
N LYS A 165 -8.16 3.99 2.60
CA LYS A 165 -8.83 5.13 3.24
C LYS A 165 -8.90 5.06 4.77
N GLN A 166 -8.90 3.85 5.34
CA GLN A 166 -8.96 3.66 6.79
C GLN A 166 -7.64 3.98 7.50
N TYR A 167 -6.52 4.02 6.77
CA TYR A 167 -5.18 4.33 7.30
C TYR A 167 -4.64 5.67 6.76
N VAL A 168 -5.50 6.46 6.11
CA VAL A 168 -5.12 7.76 5.52
C VAL A 168 -6.06 8.83 6.04
N SER A 169 -5.51 9.69 6.90
CA SER A 169 -6.16 10.87 7.44
C SER A 169 -5.84 12.12 6.59
N ALA A 170 -6.51 13.24 6.88
CA ALA A 170 -6.28 14.50 6.16
C ALA A 170 -4.83 15.01 6.29
N GLU A 171 -4.15 14.66 7.37
CA GLU A 171 -2.78 15.11 7.70
C GLU A 171 -1.69 14.11 7.27
N SER A 172 -2.08 12.91 6.80
CA SER A 172 -1.13 11.85 6.42
C SER A 172 -0.14 12.32 5.36
N THR A 173 1.15 12.28 5.72
CA THR A 173 2.28 12.50 4.83
C THR A 173 2.85 11.15 4.41
N LEU A 174 2.57 10.75 3.16
CA LEU A 174 2.98 9.44 2.60
C LEU A 174 4.27 9.54 1.78
N SER A 175 5.06 10.59 2.02
CA SER A 175 6.29 10.88 1.27
C SER A 175 7.44 11.21 2.22
N GLY A 176 8.63 10.68 1.94
CA GLY A 176 9.82 10.86 2.80
C GLY A 176 10.38 12.29 2.84
N HIS A 177 9.90 13.18 1.97
CA HIS A 177 10.24 14.60 2.03
C HIS A 177 9.10 15.38 2.70
N GLN A 178 9.40 15.96 3.88
CA GLN A 178 8.73 17.18 4.30
C GLN A 178 9.05 18.23 3.24
N SER A 179 8.18 18.35 2.24
CA SER A 179 8.33 19.39 1.24
C SER A 179 8.11 20.72 1.96
N GLU A 180 9.18 21.45 2.25
CA GLU A 180 9.17 22.88 2.57
C GLU A 180 8.73 23.70 1.34
N ALA A 181 7.68 23.27 0.65
CA ALA A 181 7.03 24.10 -0.35
C ALA A 181 6.27 25.21 0.42
N PRO A 182 6.55 26.49 0.17
CA PRO A 182 5.88 27.60 0.86
C PRO A 182 4.43 27.65 0.37
N GLY A 183 3.55 27.03 1.14
CA GLY A 183 2.12 26.94 0.87
C GLY A 183 1.59 25.63 1.45
N SER A 184 1.02 25.69 2.65
CA SER A 184 0.27 24.61 3.30
C SER A 184 -0.59 23.88 2.26
N THR A 185 -0.12 22.73 1.77
CA THR A 185 -0.92 21.89 0.87
C THR A 185 -2.01 21.26 1.72
N ALA A 186 -3.23 21.79 1.60
CA ALA A 186 -4.42 21.16 2.16
C ALA A 186 -4.49 19.71 1.65
N ASN A 187 -4.23 18.73 2.52
CA ASN A 187 -4.16 17.28 2.27
C ASN A 187 -2.87 16.78 1.57
N PRO A 188 -1.75 16.63 2.31
CA PRO A 188 -0.47 16.11 1.77
C PRO A 188 -0.56 14.76 1.04
N TRP A 189 -1.45 13.86 1.48
CA TRP A 189 -1.64 12.56 0.80
C TRP A 189 -2.13 12.70 -0.65
N LYS A 190 -2.93 13.74 -0.98
CA LYS A 190 -3.42 13.94 -2.36
C LYS A 190 -2.28 14.21 -3.32
N TRP A 191 -1.30 14.99 -2.87
CA TRP A 191 -0.09 15.27 -3.64
C TRP A 191 0.69 13.98 -3.92
N THR A 192 0.84 13.12 -2.89
CA THR A 192 1.52 11.82 -3.03
C THR A 192 0.78 10.92 -4.01
N VAL A 193 -0.55 10.84 -3.93
CA VAL A 193 -1.35 10.05 -4.87
C VAL A 193 -1.11 10.53 -6.30
N GLU A 194 -1.19 11.82 -6.58
CA GLU A 194 -0.99 12.34 -7.94
C GLU A 194 0.45 12.19 -8.45
N HIS A 195 1.43 12.63 -7.67
CA HIS A 195 2.80 12.85 -8.14
C HIS A 195 3.74 11.67 -7.91
N VAL A 196 3.37 10.75 -7.02
CA VAL A 196 4.15 9.54 -6.71
C VAL A 196 3.42 8.30 -7.24
N ILE A 197 2.22 8.02 -6.74
CA ILE A 197 1.48 6.78 -7.09
C ILE A 197 1.03 6.79 -8.56
N TYR A 198 0.32 7.83 -8.99
CA TYR A 198 -0.17 7.93 -10.37
C TYR A 198 0.97 8.15 -11.37
N LYS A 199 2.08 8.74 -10.94
CA LYS A 199 3.32 8.75 -11.74
C LYS A 199 3.85 7.33 -11.93
N ALA A 200 3.93 6.52 -10.88
CA ALA A 200 4.39 5.13 -10.95
C ALA A 200 3.48 4.25 -11.83
N PHE A 201 2.16 4.48 -11.83
CA PHE A 201 1.23 3.80 -12.74
C PHE A 201 1.57 3.96 -14.22
N ARG A 202 2.35 4.97 -14.61
CA ARG A 202 2.71 5.19 -16.01
C ARG A 202 3.76 4.22 -16.53
N SER A 203 4.62 3.71 -15.65
CA SER A 203 5.80 2.93 -16.01
C SER A 203 5.84 1.54 -15.39
N HIS A 204 5.29 1.35 -14.19
CA HIS A 204 5.49 0.12 -13.40
C HIS A 204 4.24 -0.76 -13.28
N LEU A 205 3.05 -0.25 -13.65
CA LEU A 205 1.81 -1.01 -13.57
C LEU A 205 1.41 -1.58 -14.93
N LEU A 206 1.32 -2.90 -15.02
CA LEU A 206 0.68 -3.64 -16.10
C LEU A 206 -0.73 -4.06 -15.63
N PRO A 207 -1.77 -3.23 -15.82
CA PRO A 207 -3.08 -3.49 -15.23
C PRO A 207 -3.67 -4.81 -15.79
N PRO A 208 -4.11 -5.74 -14.92
CA PRO A 208 -4.66 -7.00 -15.36
C PRO A 208 -6.02 -6.79 -16.06
N LYS A 209 -6.39 -7.73 -16.95
CA LYS A 209 -7.60 -7.58 -17.78
C LYS A 209 -8.88 -7.44 -16.96
N HIS A 210 -8.97 -8.10 -15.82
CA HIS A 210 -10.18 -8.08 -14.99
C HIS A 210 -10.53 -6.67 -14.45
N PHE A 211 -9.56 -5.72 -14.42
CA PHE A 211 -9.82 -4.32 -14.02
C PHE A 211 -10.80 -3.57 -14.93
N THR A 212 -11.08 -4.08 -16.14
CA THR A 212 -12.09 -3.49 -17.02
C THR A 212 -13.52 -3.92 -16.67
N GLU A 213 -13.67 -4.97 -15.85
CA GLU A 213 -14.97 -5.63 -15.59
C GLU A 213 -15.35 -5.61 -14.10
N ASP A 214 -14.38 -5.49 -13.20
CA ASP A 214 -14.56 -5.53 -11.74
C ASP A 214 -14.93 -4.18 -11.09
N GLY A 215 -15.02 -3.12 -11.90
CA GLY A 215 -15.36 -1.77 -11.43
C GLY A 215 -14.19 -0.95 -10.88
N ASN A 216 -12.93 -1.42 -10.99
CA ASN A 216 -11.76 -0.65 -10.58
C ASN A 216 -11.41 0.48 -11.55
N ILE A 217 -11.79 0.36 -12.83
CA ILE A 217 -11.64 1.40 -13.86
C ILE A 217 -12.99 1.63 -14.54
N LEU A 218 -13.65 2.74 -14.22
CA LEU A 218 -14.99 3.06 -14.74
C LEU A 218 -14.95 4.32 -15.60
N GLN A 219 -15.45 4.23 -16.84
CA GLN A 219 -15.65 5.43 -17.67
C GLN A 219 -16.91 6.16 -17.20
N LEU A 220 -16.76 7.38 -16.67
CA LEU A 220 -17.88 8.19 -16.20
C LEU A 220 -18.51 9.04 -17.29
N ALA A 221 -17.67 9.62 -18.16
CA ALA A 221 -18.13 10.57 -19.16
C ALA A 221 -17.21 10.61 -20.39
N ASN A 222 -17.71 11.22 -21.45
CA ASN A 222 -16.98 11.47 -22.70
C ASN A 222 -17.23 12.93 -23.12
N LEU A 223 -16.15 13.69 -23.33
CA LEU A 223 -16.18 15.14 -23.60
C LEU A 223 -17.05 15.52 -24.82
N PRO A 224 -17.03 14.79 -25.96
CA PRO A 224 -17.94 15.03 -27.08
C PRO A 224 -19.43 15.01 -26.70
N ASP A 225 -19.82 14.22 -25.69
CA ASP A 225 -21.20 14.18 -25.23
C ASP A 225 -21.51 15.33 -24.27
N LEU A 226 -20.52 15.80 -23.50
CA LEU A 226 -20.62 17.00 -22.67
C LEU A 226 -20.74 18.30 -23.50
N TYR A 227 -19.99 18.41 -24.60
CA TYR A 227 -20.05 19.58 -25.48
C TYR A 227 -21.39 19.76 -26.22
N LYS A 228 -22.29 18.77 -26.20
CA LYS A 228 -23.67 18.89 -26.72
C LYS A 228 -24.60 19.63 -25.76
N VAL A 229 -24.22 19.75 -24.48
CA VAL A 229 -25.05 20.34 -23.42
C VAL A 229 -24.43 21.63 -22.90
N PHE A 230 -23.10 21.68 -22.80
CA PHE A 230 -22.36 22.86 -22.33
C PHE A 230 -21.77 23.63 -23.51
N GLU A 231 -22.41 24.76 -23.86
CA GLU A 231 -21.95 25.68 -24.91
C GLU A 231 -21.23 26.91 -24.31
N ARG A 232 -20.47 27.62 -25.14
CA ARG A 232 -19.82 28.88 -24.74
C ARG A 232 -20.89 29.97 -24.60
N CYS A 233 -20.78 30.79 -23.56
CA CYS A 233 -21.64 31.96 -23.34
C CYS A 233 -21.50 33.00 -24.46
#